data_AF-A0A840H9I5-F1
#
_entry.id   AF-A0A840H9I5-F1
#
_cell.length_a   1.000
_cell.length_b   1.000
_cell.length_c   1.000
_cell.angle_alpha   90.00
_cell.angle_beta   90.00
_cell.angle_gamma   90.00
#
_symmetry.space_group_name_H-M   'P 1'
#
loop_
_entity.id
_entity.type
_entity.pdbx_description
1 polymer ?
#
loop_
_entity_poly.entity_id
_entity_poly.type
_entity_poly.pdbx_seq_one_letter_code
_entity_poly.pdbx_strand_id
1 'polypeptide(L)'
;MAHYLASYDLHRVRLRNRHAMVYKLQSWGATRVLESVWVFNSDLSVSQLREELLAASETGDAFVLFELQPESLWACEKWLTRLEASFGKSVVA
;
A
#
# COMPACT_ATOMS: atom_id res chain seq x y z
N MET A 1 5.96 -9.84 -11.09
CA MET A 1 5.51 -9.35 -9.77
C MET A 1 5.78 -7.88 -9.63
N ALA A 2 4.71 -7.08 -9.58
CA ALA A 2 4.76 -5.65 -9.32
C ALA A 2 4.47 -5.37 -7.84
N HIS A 3 4.89 -4.19 -7.36
CA HIS A 3 4.70 -3.74 -6.00
C HIS A 3 3.50 -2.80 -5.94
N TYR A 4 2.64 -2.96 -4.94
CA TYR A 4 1.41 -2.20 -4.80
C TYR A 4 1.29 -1.57 -3.42
N LEU A 5 0.72 -0.37 -3.39
CA LEU A 5 0.25 0.29 -2.17
C LEU A 5 -1.26 0.50 -2.27
N ALA A 6 -1.99 0.03 -1.27
CA ALA A 6 -3.42 0.29 -1.13
C ALA A 6 -3.68 1.12 0.12
N SER A 7 -4.57 2.10 0.00
CA SER A 7 -5.14 2.81 1.13
C SER A 7 -6.65 2.88 1.00
N TYR A 8 -7.36 2.83 2.12
CA TYR A 8 -8.82 2.90 2.14
C TYR A 8 -9.34 3.92 3.14
N ASP A 9 -10.57 4.36 2.90
CA ASP A 9 -11.44 4.99 3.89
C ASP A 9 -12.74 4.19 3.98
N LEU A 10 -12.95 3.53 5.11
CA LEU A 10 -14.10 2.66 5.33
C LEU A 10 -15.15 3.39 6.14
N HIS A 11 -16.38 3.42 5.62
CA HIS A 11 -17.47 4.21 6.18
C HIS A 11 -17.91 3.71 7.57
N ARG A 12 -17.73 2.41 7.86
CA ARG A 12 -18.12 1.76 9.12
C ARG A 12 -16.92 1.45 10.01
N VAL A 13 -16.39 2.50 10.66
CA VAL A 13 -15.19 2.45 11.53
C VAL A 13 -15.21 1.32 12.56
N ARG A 14 -16.38 1.01 13.15
CA ARG A 14 -16.51 -0.01 14.21
C ARG A 14 -16.24 -1.45 13.74
N LEU A 15 -16.26 -1.71 12.43
CA LEU A 15 -16.07 -3.05 11.86
C LEU A 15 -14.83 -3.15 10.95
N ARG A 16 -13.91 -2.16 11.00
CA ARG A 16 -12.72 -2.10 10.12
C ARG A 16 -11.93 -3.42 10.06
N ASN A 17 -11.65 -4.06 11.20
CA ASN A 17 -10.87 -5.30 11.24
C ASN A 17 -11.64 -6.53 10.74
N ARG A 18 -12.96 -6.44 10.52
CA ARG A 18 -13.81 -7.51 9.96
C ARG A 18 -14.31 -7.16 8.56
N HIS A 19 -13.77 -6.11 7.95
CA HIS A 19 -14.19 -5.64 6.64
C HIS A 19 -13.68 -6.58 5.55
N ALA A 20 -14.51 -6.87 4.54
CA ALA A 20 -14.15 -7.77 3.45
C ALA A 20 -12.86 -7.34 2.73
N MET A 21 -12.69 -6.04 2.51
CA MET A 21 -11.46 -5.46 1.94
C MET A 21 -10.20 -5.76 2.78
N VAL A 22 -10.32 -5.75 4.11
CA VAL A 22 -9.18 -6.06 5.00
C VAL A 22 -8.83 -7.55 4.91
N TYR A 23 -9.82 -8.44 4.92
CA TYR A 23 -9.57 -9.87 4.71
C TYR A 23 -8.97 -10.15 3.34
N LYS A 24 -9.39 -9.41 2.32
CA LYS A 24 -8.85 -9.54 0.96
C LYS A 24 -7.37 -9.18 0.91
N LEU A 25 -6.99 -8.03 1.47
CA LEU A 25 -5.60 -7.60 1.58
C LEU A 25 -4.76 -8.61 2.38
N GLN A 26 -5.28 -9.13 3.50
CA GLN A 26 -4.62 -10.18 4.28
C GLN A 26 -4.43 -11.47 3.47
N SER A 27 -5.43 -11.86 2.68
CA SER A 27 -5.35 -13.08 1.85
C SER A 27 -4.29 -13.01 0.76
N TRP A 28 -3.93 -11.79 0.32
CA TRP A 28 -2.83 -11.55 -0.60
C TRP A 28 -1.45 -11.53 0.07
N GLY A 29 -1.38 -11.76 1.38
CA GLY A 29 -0.14 -11.62 2.14
C GLY A 29 0.32 -10.17 2.26
N ALA A 30 -0.60 -9.20 2.17
CA ALA A 30 -0.25 -7.80 2.29
C ALA A 30 0.26 -7.46 3.69
N THR A 31 1.29 -6.61 3.75
CA THR A 31 1.83 -6.06 4.99
C THR A 31 1.14 -4.75 5.31
N ARG A 32 0.55 -4.66 6.50
CA ARG A 32 -0.08 -3.43 7.02
C ARG A 32 1.00 -2.49 7.55
N VAL A 33 1.17 -1.32 6.93
CA VAL A 33 2.18 -0.32 7.30
C VAL A 33 1.59 0.75 8.24
N LEU A 34 0.34 1.14 8.00
CA LEU A 34 -0.47 2.00 8.87
C LEU A 34 -1.88 1.42 8.99
N GLU A 35 -2.74 2.04 9.81
CA GLU A 35 -4.10 1.53 10.02
C GLU A 35 -4.84 1.29 8.70
N SER A 36 -4.82 2.24 7.76
CA SER A 36 -5.48 2.09 6.46
C SER A 36 -4.54 1.80 5.29
N VAL A 37 -3.23 1.72 5.52
CA VAL A 37 -2.22 1.62 4.43
C VAL A 37 -1.57 0.24 4.42
N TRP A 38 -1.58 -0.38 3.26
CA TRP A 38 -1.11 -1.74 3.02
C TRP A 38 -0.17 -1.78 1.82
N VAL A 39 0.86 -2.62 1.89
CA VAL A 39 1.82 -2.86 0.81
C VAL A 39 1.86 -4.34 0.51
N PHE A 40 1.85 -4.70 -0.77
CA PHE A 40 1.88 -6.09 -1.22
C PHE A 40 2.47 -6.24 -2.60
N ASN A 41 2.79 -7.48 -2.95
CA ASN A 41 3.27 -7.84 -4.27
C ASN A 41 2.20 -8.66 -4.98
N SER A 42 2.04 -8.48 -6.28
CA SER A 42 1.09 -9.28 -7.06
C SER A 42 1.59 -9.46 -8.50
N ASP A 43 1.16 -10.54 -9.13
CA ASP A 43 1.28 -10.75 -10.58
C ASP A 43 0.01 -10.30 -11.34
N LEU A 44 -1.04 -9.91 -10.60
CA LEU A 44 -2.24 -9.33 -11.18
C LEU A 44 -2.01 -7.88 -11.60
N SER A 45 -2.68 -7.46 -12.66
CA SER A 45 -2.69 -6.06 -13.09
C SER A 45 -3.48 -5.16 -12.12
N VAL A 46 -3.19 -3.86 -12.12
CA VAL A 46 -3.95 -2.84 -11.36
C VAL A 46 -5.45 -2.95 -11.58
N SER A 47 -5.89 -3.18 -12.82
CA SER A 47 -7.32 -3.29 -13.16
C SER A 47 -7.98 -4.49 -12.46
N GLN A 48 -7.32 -5.66 -12.47
CA GLN A 48 -7.82 -6.86 -11.80
C GLN A 48 -7.86 -6.67 -10.29
N LEU A 49 -6.80 -6.11 -9.70
CA LEU A 49 -6.75 -5.79 -8.28
C LEU A 49 -7.84 -4.80 -7.86
N ARG A 50 -8.10 -3.79 -8.71
CA ARG A 50 -9.17 -2.82 -8.49
C ARG A 50 -10.54 -3.48 -8.50
N GLU A 51 -10.81 -4.37 -9.44
CA GLU A 51 -12.08 -5.12 -9.50
C GLU A 51 -12.28 -5.98 -8.25
N GLU A 52 -11.23 -6.65 -7.78
CA GLU A 52 -11.28 -7.45 -6.56
C GLU A 52 -11.53 -6.61 -5.30
N LEU A 53 -10.90 -5.42 -5.19
CA LEU A 53 -11.16 -4.50 -4.08
C LEU A 53 -12.55 -3.88 -4.15
N LEU A 54 -13.04 -3.56 -5.36
CA LEU A 54 -14.39 -3.04 -5.57
C LEU A 54 -15.45 -4.07 -5.16
N ALA A 55 -15.26 -5.34 -5.53
CA ALA A 55 -16.15 -6.43 -5.13
C ALA A 55 -16.16 -6.66 -3.61
N ALA A 56 -15.09 -6.27 -2.91
CA ALA A 56 -14.96 -6.34 -1.46
C ALA A 56 -15.33 -5.03 -0.73
N SER A 57 -15.78 -4.01 -1.46
CA SER A 57 -16.18 -2.70 -0.94
C SER A 57 -17.69 -2.63 -0.68
N GLU A 58 -18.09 -1.92 0.38
CA GLU A 58 -19.49 -1.61 0.66
C GLU A 58 -19.85 -0.20 0.17
N THR A 59 -21.15 0.10 0.11
CA THR A 59 -21.63 1.45 -0.23
C THR A 59 -21.10 2.47 0.77
N GLY A 60 -20.36 3.47 0.26
CA GLY A 60 -19.77 4.55 1.04
C GLY A 60 -18.28 4.36 1.33
N ASP A 61 -17.70 3.21 1.00
CA ASP A 61 -16.26 3.01 1.09
C ASP A 61 -15.53 3.67 -0.07
N ALA A 62 -14.32 4.14 0.20
CA ALA A 62 -13.39 4.64 -0.80
C ALA A 62 -12.04 3.93 -0.66
N PHE A 63 -11.34 3.76 -1.77
CA PHE A 63 -9.98 3.25 -1.76
C PHE A 63 -9.16 3.84 -2.90
N VAL A 64 -7.85 3.81 -2.71
CA VAL A 64 -6.84 4.15 -3.69
C VAL A 64 -5.85 3.00 -3.80
N LEU A 65 -5.42 2.70 -5.02
CA LEU A 65 -4.46 1.65 -5.33
C LEU A 65 -3.39 2.27 -6.23
N PHE A 66 -2.14 2.12 -5.83
CA PHE A 66 -0.98 2.61 -6.57
C PHE A 66 -0.08 1.42 -6.93
N GLU A 67 0.30 1.33 -8.20
CA GLU A 67 1.44 0.53 -8.59
C GLU A 67 2.71 1.34 -8.30
N LEU A 68 3.59 0.75 -7.50
CA LEU A 68 4.85 1.35 -7.12
C LEU A 68 5.87 1.04 -8.23
N GLN A 69 6.22 2.06 -9.01
CA GLN A 69 7.30 1.92 -9.98
C GLN A 69 8.63 1.74 -9.25
N PRO A 70 9.57 0.90 -9.77
CA PRO A 70 10.86 0.64 -9.14
C PRO A 70 11.66 1.89 -8.77
N GLU A 71 11.46 2.99 -9.51
CA GLU A 71 12.14 4.28 -9.34
C GLU A 71 11.35 5.26 -8.48
N SER A 72 10.22 4.85 -7.92
CA SER A 72 9.42 5.73 -7.08
C SER A 72 10.19 5.99 -5.78
N LEU A 73 10.69 7.22 -5.59
CA LEU A 73 11.51 7.64 -4.44
C LEU A 73 10.69 7.94 -3.15
N TRP A 74 9.44 7.50 -3.08
CA TRP A 74 8.47 7.84 -2.03
C TRP A 74 8.91 7.45 -0.61
N ALA A 75 9.81 6.48 -0.45
CA ALA A 75 10.23 5.97 0.86
C ALA A 75 11.55 6.55 1.40
N CYS A 76 12.40 7.19 0.57
CA CYS A 76 13.82 7.33 0.93
C CYS A 76 14.40 8.75 0.87
N GLU A 77 13.75 9.74 0.25
CA GLU A 77 14.45 11.01 0.00
C GLU A 77 14.80 11.77 1.32
N LYS A 78 13.93 11.72 2.33
CA LYS A 78 14.18 12.31 3.65
C LYS A 78 15.01 11.45 4.62
N TRP A 79 15.14 10.14 4.35
CA TRP A 79 15.98 9.26 5.16
C TRP A 79 17.43 9.26 4.68
N LEU A 80 17.66 9.31 3.36
CA LEU A 80 18.99 9.44 2.77
C LEU A 80 19.67 10.75 3.15
N THR A 81 18.96 11.89 3.09
CA THR A 81 19.54 13.20 3.48
C THR A 81 19.99 13.26 4.94
N ARG A 82 19.34 12.56 5.86
CA ARG A 82 19.76 12.49 7.28
C ARG A 82 20.98 11.60 7.50
N LEU A 83 21.11 10.51 6.74
CA LEU A 83 22.27 9.62 6.84
C LEU A 83 23.51 10.24 6.19
N GLU A 84 23.38 10.93 5.07
CA GLU A 84 24.50 11.64 4.42
C GLU A 84 25.07 12.76 5.30
N ALA A 85 24.20 13.52 5.98
CA ALA A 85 24.61 14.54 6.93
C ALA A 85 25.28 13.97 8.20
N SER A 86 24.96 12.71 8.56
CA SER A 86 25.49 12.06 9.77
C SER A 86 26.73 11.21 9.51
N PHE A 87 26.93 10.70 8.28
CA PHE A 87 28.01 9.75 7.95
C PHE A 87 28.93 10.19 6.82
N GLY A 88 28.71 11.37 6.22
CA GLY A 88 29.72 12.04 5.41
C GLY A 88 30.36 11.15 4.33
N LYS A 89 29.54 10.45 3.53
CA LYS A 89 29.84 10.06 2.14
C LYS A 89 28.68 9.26 1.53
N SER A 90 28.46 9.54 0.24
CA SER A 90 27.49 8.94 -0.68
C SER A 90 27.45 7.42 -0.57
N VAL A 91 26.27 6.87 -0.28
CA VAL A 91 25.96 5.45 -0.40
C VAL A 91 24.99 5.28 -1.56
N VAL A 92 25.47 5.57 -2.76
CA VAL A 92 24.84 5.08 -3.99
C VAL A 92 25.96 4.57 -4.89
N ALA A 93 25.98 3.25 -5.09
CA ALA A 93 26.61 2.57 -6.20
C ALA A 93 25.51 1.80 -6.94
#